data_AF-A0A6G1GI23-F1
#
_entry.id   AF-A0A6G1GI23-F1
#
_cell.length_a   1.000
_cell.length_b   1.000
_cell.length_c   1.000
_cell.angle_alpha   90.00
_cell.angle_beta   90.00
_cell.angle_gamma   90.00
#
_symmetry.space_group_name_H-M   'P 1'
#
loop_
_entity.id
_entity.type
_entity.pdbx_description
1 polymer ?
#
loop_
_entity_poly.entity_id
_entity_poly.type
_entity_poly.pdbx_seq_one_letter_code
_entity_poly.pdbx_strand_id
1 'polypeptide(L)'
;SSTIRRHRLYEFIESAGEVMVKKCSTCEKHGRICKVHVRSGKCSECLRRGQRCDVKVTQSEFKRLAEEKDRLRKRIQESRDEQEAAMKIHEKALEDLKIARAREERLRQQMDLIDRRAEEA
;
A
#
# COMPACT_ATOMS: atom_id res chain seq x y z
N SER A 1 -37.17 -12.86 -20.20
CA SER A 1 -36.69 -14.19 -19.80
C SER A 1 -35.74 -14.09 -18.60
N SER A 2 -35.94 -14.91 -17.56
CA SER A 2 -35.11 -14.97 -16.35
C SER A 2 -33.64 -15.33 -16.64
N THR A 3 -33.40 -16.13 -17.68
CA THR A 3 -32.07 -16.55 -18.15
C THR A 3 -31.23 -15.38 -18.64
N ILE A 4 -31.82 -14.47 -19.43
CA ILE A 4 -31.13 -13.29 -19.97
C ILE A 4 -30.70 -12.35 -18.84
N ARG A 5 -31.59 -12.11 -17.86
CA ARG A 5 -31.28 -11.27 -16.69
C ARG A 5 -30.11 -11.84 -15.87
N ARG A 6 -30.09 -13.16 -15.67
CA ARG A 6 -29.01 -13.86 -14.97
C ARG A 6 -27.67 -13.74 -15.71
N HIS A 7 -27.69 -13.88 -17.04
CA HIS A 7 -26.48 -13.76 -17.86
C HIS A 7 -25.88 -12.34 -17.81
N ARG A 8 -26.72 -11.30 -17.99
CA ARG A 8 -26.29 -9.90 -17.91
C ARG A 8 -25.68 -9.55 -16.55
N LEU A 9 -26.29 -10.06 -15.47
CA LEU A 9 -25.77 -9.83 -14.12
C LEU A 9 -24.46 -10.60 -13.88
N TYR A 10 -24.31 -11.79 -14.45
CA TYR A 10 -23.03 -12.52 -14.44
C TYR A 10 -21.92 -11.74 -15.15
N GLU A 11 -22.17 -11.26 -16.37
CA GLU A 11 -21.19 -10.47 -17.13
C GLU A 11 -20.77 -9.21 -16.38
N PHE A 12 -21.74 -8.54 -15.75
CA PHE A 12 -21.48 -7.36 -14.93
C PHE A 12 -20.61 -7.67 -13.70
N ILE A 13 -20.84 -8.79 -13.00
CA ILE A 13 -19.98 -9.18 -11.87
C ILE A 13 -18.60 -9.59 -12.37
N GLU A 14 -18.48 -10.18 -13.56
CA GLU A 14 -17.16 -10.55 -14.10
C GLU A 14 -16.30 -9.34 -14.43
N SER A 15 -16.89 -8.26 -14.95
CA SER A 15 -16.19 -7.04 -15.32
C SER A 15 -15.96 -6.08 -14.14
N ALA A 16 -16.94 -5.93 -13.25
CA ALA A 16 -16.94 -4.91 -12.19
C ALA A 16 -16.99 -5.49 -10.77
N GLY A 17 -17.01 -6.81 -10.61
CA GLY A 17 -17.01 -7.47 -9.31
C GLY A 17 -15.61 -7.57 -8.71
N GLU A 18 -15.55 -7.55 -7.39
CA GLU A 18 -14.29 -7.72 -6.65
C GLU A 18 -14.09 -9.19 -6.29
N VAL A 19 -12.83 -9.62 -6.28
CA VAL A 19 -12.45 -10.97 -5.84
C VAL A 19 -12.53 -11.03 -4.31
N MET A 20 -13.37 -11.92 -3.80
CA MET A 20 -13.47 -12.15 -2.37
C MET A 20 -12.23 -12.88 -1.84
N VAL A 21 -11.65 -12.36 -0.74
CA VAL A 21 -10.57 -13.03 -0.01
C VAL A 21 -11.07 -14.37 0.57
N LYS A 22 -12.23 -14.34 1.22
CA LYS A 22 -12.93 -15.55 1.68
C LYS A 22 -13.96 -15.97 0.64
N LYS A 23 -13.74 -17.12 0.00
CA LYS A 23 -14.64 -17.68 -0.99
C LYS A 23 -15.94 -18.16 -0.34
N CYS A 24 -16.99 -18.25 -1.15
CA CYS A 24 -18.22 -18.95 -0.76
C CYS A 24 -17.97 -20.45 -0.67
N SER A 25 -18.76 -21.19 0.13
CA SER A 25 -18.55 -22.63 0.35
C SER A 25 -18.49 -23.42 -0.97
N THR A 26 -19.33 -23.07 -1.94
CA THR A 26 -19.35 -23.69 -3.27
C THR A 26 -18.08 -23.39 -4.07
N CYS A 27 -17.62 -22.13 -4.08
CA CYS A 27 -16.42 -21.75 -4.83
C CYS A 27 -15.15 -22.29 -4.17
N GLU A 28 -15.12 -22.37 -2.85
CA GLU A 28 -14.02 -22.97 -2.09
C GLU A 28 -13.88 -24.45 -2.41
N LYS A 29 -14.97 -25.22 -2.27
CA LYS A 29 -15.00 -26.66 -2.57
C LYS A 29 -14.54 -27.01 -3.98
N HIS A 30 -14.78 -26.13 -4.95
CA HIS A 30 -14.45 -26.35 -6.36
C HIS A 30 -13.23 -25.57 -6.84
N GLY A 31 -12.47 -24.90 -5.95
CA GLY A 31 -11.26 -24.17 -6.32
C GLY A 31 -11.49 -22.96 -7.22
N ARG A 32 -12.70 -22.39 -7.27
CA ARG A 32 -13.08 -21.33 -8.21
C ARG A 32 -12.75 -19.93 -7.70
N ILE A 33 -12.67 -18.96 -8.60
CA ILE A 33 -12.56 -17.53 -8.23
C ILE A 33 -13.95 -17.04 -7.84
N CYS A 34 -14.06 -16.45 -6.65
CA CYS A 34 -15.33 -15.96 -6.11
C CYS A 34 -15.42 -14.44 -6.29
N LYS A 35 -15.82 -13.99 -7.48
CA LYS A 35 -16.11 -12.57 -7.73
C LYS A 35 -17.52 -12.21 -7.30
N VAL A 36 -17.69 -11.09 -6.61
CA VAL A 36 -18.99 -10.65 -6.10
C VAL A 36 -19.19 -9.17 -6.40
N HIS A 37 -20.43 -8.82 -6.72
CA HIS A 37 -20.86 -7.43 -6.75
C HIS A 37 -22.03 -7.26 -5.77
N VAL A 38 -22.09 -6.12 -5.09
CA VAL A 38 -23.12 -5.77 -4.09
C VAL A 38 -24.57 -5.85 -4.61
N ARG A 39 -24.77 -5.96 -5.93
CA ARG A 39 -26.09 -5.95 -6.59
C ARG A 39 -26.71 -7.33 -6.75
N SER A 40 -25.93 -8.40 -6.67
CA SER A 40 -26.39 -9.76 -7.01
C SER A 40 -26.69 -10.64 -5.80
N GLY A 41 -26.13 -10.30 -4.62
CA GLY A 41 -26.17 -11.17 -3.44
C GLY A 41 -25.55 -12.57 -3.66
N LYS A 42 -24.90 -12.80 -4.81
CA LYS A 42 -24.32 -14.08 -5.24
C LYS A 42 -23.02 -13.81 -6.00
N CYS A 43 -22.05 -14.71 -5.89
CA CYS A 43 -20.85 -14.63 -6.73
C CYS A 43 -21.15 -14.98 -8.19
N SER A 44 -20.30 -14.53 -9.12
CA SER A 44 -20.44 -14.77 -10.56
C SER A 44 -20.59 -16.26 -10.89
N GLU A 45 -19.77 -17.12 -10.30
CA GLU A 45 -19.81 -18.57 -10.52
C GLU A 45 -21.11 -19.23 -10.06
N CYS A 46 -21.59 -18.90 -8.85
CA CYS A 46 -22.85 -19.44 -8.36
C CYS A 46 -24.03 -18.89 -9.15
N LEU A 47 -23.97 -17.62 -9.57
CA LEU A 47 -24.98 -17.00 -10.40
C LEU A 47 -25.04 -17.66 -11.79
N ARG A 48 -23.90 -17.84 -12.45
CA ARG A 48 -23.77 -18.49 -13.77
C ARG A 48 -24.38 -19.89 -13.77
N ARG A 49 -24.07 -20.66 -12.73
CA ARG A 49 -24.48 -22.07 -12.59
C ARG A 49 -25.85 -22.27 -11.92
N GLY A 50 -26.51 -21.18 -11.50
CA GLY A 50 -27.79 -21.25 -10.79
C GLY A 50 -27.72 -21.92 -9.42
N GLN A 51 -26.56 -21.91 -8.77
CA GLN A 51 -26.32 -22.58 -7.49
C GLN A 51 -26.69 -21.69 -6.30
N ARG A 52 -26.82 -22.32 -5.12
CA ARG A 52 -26.88 -21.58 -3.86
C ARG A 52 -25.52 -20.96 -3.57
N CYS A 53 -25.56 -19.72 -3.09
CA CYS A 53 -24.40 -18.93 -2.73
C CYS A 53 -24.64 -18.42 -1.32
N ASP A 54 -23.69 -18.68 -0.43
CA ASP A 54 -23.70 -18.31 0.98
C ASP A 54 -22.92 -17.02 1.25
N VAL A 55 -22.44 -16.33 0.21
CA VAL A 55 -21.80 -15.02 0.37
C VAL A 55 -22.81 -14.02 0.91
N LYS A 56 -22.55 -13.53 2.11
CA LYS A 56 -23.19 -12.36 2.69
C LYS A 56 -22.18 -11.22 2.67
N VAL A 57 -22.35 -10.31 1.72
CA VAL A 57 -21.63 -9.03 1.73
C VAL A 57 -22.70 -7.96 1.69
N THR A 58 -22.80 -7.17 2.76
CA THR A 58 -23.71 -6.02 2.76
C THR A 58 -23.08 -4.89 1.95
N GLN A 59 -23.92 -4.10 1.28
CA GLN A 59 -23.44 -2.93 0.52
C GLN A 59 -22.69 -1.94 1.42
N SER A 60 -23.09 -1.85 2.70
CA SER A 60 -22.44 -1.03 3.72
C SER A 60 -21.03 -1.52 4.06
N GLU A 61 -20.84 -2.82 4.25
CA GLU A 61 -19.50 -3.40 4.50
C GLU A 61 -18.57 -3.21 3.30
N PHE A 62 -19.08 -3.37 2.09
CA PHE A 62 -18.29 -3.17 0.88
C PHE A 62 -17.84 -1.71 0.73
N LYS A 63 -18.76 -0.75 0.96
CA LYS A 63 -18.43 0.67 0.95
C LYS A 63 -17.41 1.01 2.04
N ARG A 64 -17.60 0.50 3.26
CA ARG A 64 -16.67 0.68 4.38
C ARG A 64 -15.27 0.18 4.04
N LEU A 65 -15.16 -1.02 3.48
CA LEU A 65 -13.88 -1.61 3.10
C LEU A 65 -13.20 -0.86 1.94
N ALA A 66 -13.97 -0.36 0.97
CA ALA A 66 -13.43 0.46 -0.12
C ALA A 66 -12.86 1.78 0.43
N GLU A 67 -13.61 2.47 1.29
CA GLU A 67 -13.15 3.69 1.95
C GLU A 67 -11.90 3.44 2.81
N GLU A 68 -11.87 2.33 3.54
CA GLU A 68 -10.72 1.94 4.37
C GLU A 68 -9.48 1.64 3.52
N LYS A 69 -9.64 0.94 2.40
CA LYS A 69 -8.56 0.68 1.42
C LYS A 69 -8.00 1.97 0.86
N ASP A 70 -8.86 2.93 0.50
CA ASP A 70 -8.42 4.21 -0.03
C ASP A 70 -7.75 5.09 1.03
N ARG A 71 -8.23 5.06 2.28
CA ARG A 71 -7.52 5.71 3.41
C ARG A 71 -6.13 5.11 3.62
N LEU A 72 -6.02 3.78 3.60
CA LEU A 72 -4.72 3.11 3.74
C LEU A 72 -3.76 3.47 2.61
N ARG A 73 -4.24 3.52 1.37
CA ARG A 73 -3.43 3.96 0.22
C ARG A 73 -2.89 5.37 0.38
N LYS A 74 -3.75 6.32 0.83
CA LYS A 74 -3.32 7.70 1.11
C LYS A 74 -2.24 7.76 2.19
N ARG A 75 -2.46 7.06 3.30
CA ARG A 75 -1.48 6.99 4.40
C ARG A 75 -0.15 6.37 3.99
N ILE A 76 -0.17 5.36 3.12
CA ILE A 76 1.06 4.77 2.56
C ILE A 76 1.81 5.80 1.72
N GLN A 77 1.09 6.58 0.90
CA GLN A 77 1.71 7.62 0.08
C GLN A 77 2.30 8.73 0.95
N GLU A 78 1.53 9.25 1.91
CA GLU A 78 2.00 10.27 2.87
C GLU A 78 3.25 9.81 3.61
N SER A 79 3.25 8.57 4.12
CA SER A 79 4.42 8.01 4.81
C SER A 79 5.64 7.86 3.92
N ARG A 80 5.46 7.56 2.62
CA ARG A 80 6.57 7.51 1.66
C ARG A 80 7.15 8.89 1.39
N ASP A 81 6.29 9.89 1.22
CA ASP A 81 6.70 11.27 0.97
C ASP A 81 7.46 11.83 2.19
N GLU A 82 7.00 11.53 3.41
CA GLU A 82 7.69 11.85 4.66
C GLU A 82 9.06 11.17 4.77
N GLN A 83 9.15 9.88 4.42
CA GLN A 83 10.42 9.14 4.41
C GLN A 83 11.41 9.75 3.42
N GLU A 84 10.96 10.12 2.22
CA GLU A 84 11.82 10.73 1.21
C GLU A 84 12.33 12.10 1.69
N ALA A 85 11.46 12.92 2.29
CA ALA A 85 11.85 14.21 2.85
C ALA A 85 12.87 14.05 4.00
N ALA A 86 12.64 13.09 4.91
CA ALA A 86 13.56 12.79 5.99
C ALA A 86 14.93 12.31 5.48
N MET A 87 14.96 11.46 4.45
CA MET A 87 16.22 11.02 3.84
C MET A 87 17.03 12.17 3.25
N LYS A 88 16.38 13.12 2.55
CA LYS A 88 17.06 14.31 2.00
C LYS A 88 17.68 15.18 3.11
N ILE A 89 16.96 15.36 4.22
CA ILE A 89 17.46 16.11 5.38
C ILE A 89 18.66 15.38 6.00
N HIS A 90 18.57 14.07 6.16
CA HIS A 90 19.64 13.25 6.71
C HIS A 90 20.90 13.27 5.84
N GLU A 91 20.75 13.16 4.53
CA GLU A 91 21.86 13.24 3.58
C GLU A 91 22.60 14.59 3.68
N LYS A 92 21.84 15.68 3.73
CA LYS A 92 22.42 17.02 3.94
C LYS A 92 23.16 17.14 5.27
N ALA A 93 22.57 16.64 6.35
CA ALA A 93 23.18 16.68 7.67
C ALA A 93 24.49 15.87 7.72
N LEU A 94 24.56 14.73 7.03
CA LEU A 94 25.79 13.96 6.91
C LEU A 94 26.88 14.71 6.14
N GLU A 95 26.51 15.43 5.08
CA GLU A 95 27.47 16.23 4.32
C GLU A 95 27.99 17.42 5.14
N ASP A 96 27.09 18.12 5.82
CA ASP A 96 27.46 19.22 6.74
C ASP A 96 28.40 18.71 7.86
N LEU A 97 28.16 17.50 8.38
CA LEU A 97 29.01 16.87 9.39
C LEU A 97 30.42 16.57 8.84
N LYS A 98 30.54 16.05 7.61
CA LYS A 98 31.84 15.82 6.97
C LYS A 98 32.62 17.12 6.81
N ILE A 99 31.95 18.18 6.36
CA ILE A 99 32.56 19.52 6.19
C ILE A 99 33.06 20.05 7.54
N ALA A 100 32.23 19.95 8.58
CA ALA A 100 32.60 20.37 9.93
C ALA A 100 33.82 19.60 10.45
N ARG A 101 33.86 18.28 10.24
CA ARG A 101 35.00 17.42 10.63
C ARG A 101 36.29 17.80 9.90
N ALA A 102 36.22 18.01 8.58
CA ALA A 102 37.39 18.44 7.80
C ALA A 102 37.87 19.85 8.19
N ARG A 103 36.97 20.72 8.65
CA ARG A 103 37.34 22.03 9.19
C ARG A 103 38.04 21.89 10.55
N GLU A 104 37.50 21.06 11.43
CA GLU A 104 38.09 20.79 12.74
C GLU A 104 39.51 20.21 12.63
N GLU A 105 39.72 19.23 11.75
CA GLU A 105 41.03 18.62 11.52
C GLU A 105 42.05 19.66 11.02
N ARG A 106 41.65 20.56 10.10
CA ARG A 106 42.52 21.65 9.65
C ARG A 106 42.89 22.61 10.78
N LEU A 107 41.95 22.92 11.66
CA LEU A 107 42.22 23.79 12.81
C LEU A 107 43.20 23.13 13.79
N ARG A 108 43.06 21.81 14.04
CA ARG A 108 44.03 21.05 14.85
C ARG A 108 45.44 21.11 14.25
N GLN A 109 45.56 20.87 12.95
CA GLN A 109 46.86 20.96 12.27
C GLN A 109 47.49 22.35 12.38
N GLN A 110 46.68 23.41 12.30
CA GLN A 110 47.16 24.78 12.49
C GLN A 110 47.64 25.03 13.91
N MET A 111 46.94 24.52 14.92
CA MET A 111 47.37 24.61 16.32
C MET A 111 48.71 23.88 16.53
N ASP A 112 48.84 22.65 16.06
CA ASP A 112 50.07 21.86 16.19
C ASP A 112 51.30 22.53 15.54
N LEU A 113 51.08 23.34 14.50
CA LEU A 113 52.14 24.12 13.86
C LEU A 113 52.51 25.37 14.66
N ILE A 114 51.55 26.02 15.31
CA ILE A 114 51.79 27.17 16.18
C ILE A 114 52.57 26.71 17.43
N ASP A 115 52.14 25.61 18.04
CA ASP A 115 52.78 25.07 19.25
C ASP A 115 54.24 24.70 18.98
N ARG A 116 54.52 24.00 17.87
CA ARG A 116 55.90 23.69 17.44
C ARG A 116 56.76 24.94 17.23
N ARG A 117 56.22 25.99 16.62
CA ARG A 117 56.96 27.25 16.43
C ARG A 117 57.23 27.97 17.75
N ALA A 118 56.34 27.83 18.73
CA ALA A 118 56.53 28.43 20.05
C ALA A 118 57.61 27.68 20.87
N GLU A 119 57.76 26.37 20.68
CA GLU A 119 58.81 25.58 21.32
C GLU A 119 60.22 25.85 20.75
N GLU A 120 60.30 26.28 19.49
CA GLU A 120 61.57 26.59 18.80
C GLU A 120 62.08 28.03 19.03
N ALA A 121 61.27 28.90 19.66
CA ALA A 121 61.57 30.32 19.91
C ALA A 121 62.06 30.58 21.33
#